data_AF-S7MKI5-F1
#
_entry.id   AF-S7MKI5-F1
#
_cell.length_a   1.000
_cell.length_b   1.000
_cell.length_c   1.000
_cell.angle_alpha   90.00
_cell.angle_beta   90.00
_cell.angle_gamma   90.00
#
_symmetry.space_group_name_H-M   'P 1'
#
loop_
_entity.id
_entity.type
_entity.pdbx_description
1 polymer ?
#
loop_
_entity_poly.entity_id
_entity_poly.type
_entity_poly.pdbx_seq_one_letter_code
_entity_poly.pdbx_strand_id
1 'polypeptide(L)'
;MQKARRKQWDEPRVCSRRYLKVDFADIGWNEWIISPKSFDAYYCAGACEFPMPKIVRPSNHATIQSIVRAVGIVPGIPEPCCVPDKMSPLGVLFLDENRNVVLKVYPNMSVETCACR
;
A
#
# COMPACT_ATOMS: atom_id res chain seq x y z
N MET A 1 3.49 15.77 -13.57
CA MET A 1 2.50 14.71 -13.89
C MET A 1 2.96 13.72 -14.97
N GLN A 2 3.51 14.14 -16.13
CA GLN A 2 3.90 13.21 -17.22
C GLN A 2 5.05 12.23 -16.88
N LYS A 3 6.02 12.62 -16.02
CA LYS A 3 7.11 11.72 -15.60
C LYS A 3 6.66 10.60 -14.64
N ALA A 4 5.62 10.82 -13.85
CA ALA A 4 5.02 9.79 -12.98
C ALA A 4 4.28 8.72 -13.81
N ARG A 5 3.55 9.16 -14.84
CA ARG A 5 2.86 8.26 -15.79
C ARG A 5 3.79 7.34 -16.58
N ARG A 6 5.06 7.72 -16.83
CA ARG A 6 6.02 6.88 -17.57
C ARG A 6 6.60 5.72 -16.74
N LYS A 7 6.70 5.84 -15.41
CA LYS A 7 7.21 4.76 -14.54
C LYS A 7 6.18 3.67 -14.23
N GLN A 8 4.90 3.92 -14.50
CA GLN A 8 3.81 2.98 -14.21
C GLN A 8 3.74 1.79 -15.18
N TRP A 9 4.45 1.85 -16.32
CA TRP A 9 4.39 0.82 -17.38
C TRP A 9 5.35 -0.35 -17.19
N ASP A 10 6.20 -0.32 -16.16
CA ASP A 10 7.15 -1.39 -15.82
C ASP A 10 6.90 -1.94 -14.40
N GLU A 11 5.66 -1.78 -13.90
CA GLU A 11 5.30 -2.25 -12.58
C GLU A 11 5.22 -3.79 -12.55
N PRO A 12 5.80 -4.47 -11.53
CA PRO A 12 5.80 -5.91 -11.46
C PRO A 12 4.38 -6.47 -11.51
N ARG A 13 4.16 -7.47 -12.37
CA ARG A 13 2.85 -8.14 -12.48
C ARG A 13 2.45 -8.86 -11.19
N VAL A 14 3.42 -9.34 -10.42
CA VAL A 14 3.22 -10.04 -9.14
C VAL A 14 3.00 -9.04 -7.99
N CYS A 15 2.23 -9.43 -6.98
CA CYS A 15 2.03 -8.65 -5.76
C CYS A 15 3.34 -8.07 -5.21
N SER A 16 3.44 -6.74 -5.23
CA SER A 16 4.66 -6.01 -4.90
C SER A 16 4.36 -4.63 -4.32
N ARG A 17 5.35 -4.10 -3.59
CA ARG A 17 5.34 -2.71 -3.14
C ARG A 17 5.69 -1.79 -4.30
N ARG A 18 4.87 -0.76 -4.52
CA ARG A 18 5.02 0.22 -5.59
C ARG A 18 5.21 1.61 -5.01
N TYR A 19 6.00 2.43 -5.70
CA TYR A 19 6.31 3.79 -5.25
C TYR A 19 5.09 4.71 -5.37
N LEU A 20 4.77 5.37 -4.27
CA LEU A 20 3.76 6.42 -4.21
C LEU A 20 4.28 7.50 -3.25
N LYS A 21 4.36 8.72 -3.75
CA LYS A 21 4.64 9.90 -2.94
C LYS A 21 3.33 10.64 -2.71
N VAL A 22 3.00 10.92 -1.46
CA VAL A 22 1.84 11.71 -1.07
C VAL A 22 2.34 13.09 -0.69
N ASP A 23 1.87 14.11 -1.40
CA ASP A 23 1.99 15.51 -0.99
C ASP A 23 0.76 15.87 -0.16
N PHE A 24 0.95 16.46 1.03
CA PHE A 24 -0.18 16.85 1.87
C PHE A 24 -1.01 17.97 1.24
N ALA A 25 -0.44 18.77 0.34
CA ALA A 25 -1.21 19.76 -0.41
C ALA A 25 -2.20 19.10 -1.38
N ASP A 26 -1.81 18.00 -2.03
CA ASP A 26 -2.66 17.30 -3.00
C ASP A 26 -3.91 16.68 -2.35
N ILE A 27 -3.90 16.46 -1.03
CA ILE A 27 -5.03 15.93 -0.24
C ILE A 27 -5.67 16.98 0.67
N GLY A 28 -5.30 18.26 0.54
CA GLY A 28 -5.91 19.37 1.29
C GLY A 28 -5.50 19.46 2.76
N TRP A 29 -4.35 18.90 3.14
CA TRP A 29 -3.85 18.88 4.52
C TRP A 29 -2.73 19.88 4.78
N ASN A 30 -2.32 20.65 3.78
CA ASN A 30 -1.24 21.63 3.86
C ASN A 30 -1.54 22.82 4.78
N GLU A 31 -2.82 23.09 5.11
CA GLU A 31 -3.22 24.19 5.99
C GLU A 31 -2.87 23.92 7.46
N TRP A 32 -2.99 22.68 7.90
CA TRP A 32 -2.74 22.29 9.29
C TRP A 32 -1.44 21.50 9.47
N ILE A 33 -0.93 20.81 8.43
CA ILE A 33 0.38 20.15 8.49
C ILE A 33 1.53 21.12 8.23
N ILE A 34 2.39 21.26 9.23
CA ILE A 34 3.60 22.05 9.16
C ILE A 34 4.71 21.26 8.46
N SER A 35 5.00 20.04 8.92
CA SER A 35 6.09 19.19 8.40
C SER A 35 5.83 17.69 8.62
N PRO A 36 6.27 16.80 7.69
CA PRO A 36 6.83 17.11 6.38
C PRO A 36 5.75 17.64 5.42
N LYS A 37 6.14 18.19 4.26
CA LYS A 37 5.18 18.58 3.21
C LYS A 37 4.71 17.41 2.35
N SER A 38 5.53 16.36 2.26
CA SER A 38 5.24 15.15 1.52
C SER A 38 5.98 13.96 2.14
N PHE A 39 5.49 12.74 1.92
CA PHE A 39 6.19 11.53 2.33
C PHE A 39 5.99 10.41 1.31
N ASP A 40 6.90 9.43 1.31
CA ASP A 40 6.79 8.24 0.46
C ASP A 40 5.89 7.21 1.17
N ALA A 41 4.61 7.17 0.79
CA ALA A 41 3.62 6.27 1.36
C ALA A 41 3.75 4.83 0.82
N TYR A 42 4.09 4.71 -0.47
CA TYR A 42 4.02 3.46 -1.22
C TYR A 42 2.59 2.87 -1.25
N TYR A 43 2.39 1.82 -2.04
CA TYR A 43 1.15 1.02 -2.03
C TYR A 43 1.44 -0.41 -2.48
N CYS A 44 0.50 -1.31 -2.25
CA CYS A 44 0.58 -2.70 -2.71
C CYS A 44 -0.32 -2.92 -3.93
N ALA A 45 0.23 -3.53 -4.97
CA ALA A 45 -0.55 -3.99 -6.12
C ALA A 45 0.18 -5.10 -6.88
N GLY A 46 -0.58 -5.84 -7.67
CA GLY A 46 -0.11 -6.99 -8.45
C GLY A 46 -0.94 -8.24 -8.16
N ALA A 47 -0.73 -9.26 -8.97
CA ALA A 47 -1.49 -10.50 -8.96
C ALA A 47 -1.11 -11.42 -7.79
N CYS A 48 -2.10 -12.18 -7.32
CA CYS A 48 -1.97 -13.23 -6.30
C CYS A 48 -2.50 -14.56 -6.86
N GLU A 49 -1.99 -14.95 -8.03
CA GLU A 49 -2.44 -16.11 -8.78
C GLU A 49 -1.75 -17.41 -8.34
N PHE A 50 -2.43 -18.54 -8.52
CA PHE A 50 -1.84 -19.86 -8.31
C PHE A 50 -0.92 -20.23 -9.50
N PRO A 51 0.28 -20.79 -9.26
CA PRO A 51 0.93 -21.00 -7.97
C PRO A 51 1.58 -19.72 -7.42
N MET A 52 1.28 -19.36 -6.18
CA MET A 52 1.86 -18.18 -5.55
C MET A 52 3.29 -18.46 -5.06
N PRO A 53 4.29 -17.62 -5.40
CA PRO A 53 5.64 -17.79 -4.89
C PRO A 53 5.72 -17.47 -3.39
N LYS A 54 6.59 -18.16 -2.63
CA LYS A 54 6.72 -17.93 -1.17
C LYS A 54 7.07 -16.48 -0.80
N ILE A 55 7.68 -15.73 -1.72
CA ILE A 55 8.04 -14.32 -1.51
C ILE A 55 6.83 -13.41 -1.27
N VAL A 56 5.65 -13.74 -1.82
CA VAL A 56 4.40 -12.98 -1.56
C VAL A 56 3.72 -13.40 -0.26
N ARG A 57 4.37 -14.27 0.54
CA ARG A 57 3.96 -14.66 1.90
C ARG A 57 2.45 -14.92 2.04
N PRO A 58 1.90 -15.84 1.23
CA PRO A 58 0.47 -16.11 1.27
C PRO A 58 0.08 -16.73 2.61
N SER A 59 -1.10 -16.36 3.11
CA SER A 59 -1.72 -17.10 4.22
C SER A 59 -2.14 -18.50 3.74
N ASN A 60 -2.41 -19.42 4.68
CA ASN A 60 -2.99 -20.72 4.35
C ASN A 60 -4.33 -20.54 3.61
N HIS A 61 -5.15 -19.58 4.05
CA HIS A 61 -6.42 -19.26 3.41
C HIS A 61 -6.22 -18.75 1.97
N ALA A 62 -5.31 -17.79 1.76
CA ALA A 62 -4.99 -17.27 0.43
C ALA A 62 -4.51 -18.36 -0.53
N THR A 63 -3.72 -19.32 0.00
CA THR A 63 -3.24 -20.48 -0.77
C THR A 63 -4.40 -21.36 -1.24
N ILE A 64 -5.35 -21.68 -0.35
CA ILE A 64 -6.53 -22.47 -0.71
C ILE A 64 -7.41 -21.69 -1.70
N GLN A 65 -7.66 -20.42 -1.43
CA GLN A 65 -8.50 -19.57 -2.29
C GLN A 65 -7.94 -19.46 -3.71
N SER A 66 -6.62 -19.28 -3.88
CA SER A 66 -6.02 -19.20 -5.21
C SER A 66 -6.13 -20.53 -5.97
N ILE A 67 -6.05 -21.68 -5.29
CA ILE A 67 -6.29 -23.01 -5.88
C ILE A 67 -7.75 -23.13 -6.33
N VAL A 68 -8.72 -22.82 -5.46
CA VAL A 68 -10.15 -22.93 -5.78
C VAL A 68 -10.50 -22.06 -6.99
N ARG A 69 -9.98 -20.83 -7.04
CA ARG A 69 -10.12 -19.94 -8.20
C ARG A 69 -9.51 -20.55 -9.46
N ALA A 70 -8.28 -21.05 -9.40
CA ALA A 70 -7.57 -21.57 -10.57
C ALA A 70 -8.20 -22.85 -11.14
N VAL A 71 -8.73 -23.73 -10.29
CA VAL A 71 -9.42 -24.95 -10.72
C VAL A 71 -10.85 -24.64 -11.21
N GLY A 72 -11.45 -23.53 -10.77
CA GLY A 72 -12.77 -23.11 -11.23
C GLY A 72 -13.93 -23.95 -10.66
N ILE A 73 -13.72 -24.60 -9.52
CA ILE A 73 -14.73 -25.47 -8.87
C ILE A 73 -15.96 -24.64 -8.46
N VAL A 74 -15.73 -23.42 -7.98
CA VAL A 74 -16.78 -22.48 -7.56
C VAL A 74 -16.65 -21.22 -8.42
N PRO A 75 -17.69 -20.81 -9.16
CA PRO A 75 -17.65 -19.60 -9.95
C PRO A 75 -17.60 -18.36 -9.06
N GLY A 76 -16.95 -17.30 -9.55
CA GLY A 76 -16.94 -16.00 -8.88
C GLY A 76 -15.96 -15.86 -7.70
N ILE A 77 -15.11 -16.86 -7.43
CA ILE A 77 -14.06 -16.73 -6.41
C ILE A 77 -12.98 -15.75 -6.89
N PRO A 78 -12.73 -14.64 -6.15
CA PRO A 78 -11.72 -13.67 -6.52
C PRO A 78 -10.31 -14.14 -6.17
N GLU A 79 -9.29 -13.45 -6.69
CA GLU A 79 -7.92 -13.59 -6.20
C GLU A 79 -7.82 -13.14 -4.74
N PRO A 80 -6.89 -13.72 -3.96
CA PRO A 80 -6.42 -13.09 -2.73
C PRO A 80 -5.94 -11.66 -2.99
N CYS A 81 -6.06 -10.78 -2.00
CA CYS A 81 -5.71 -9.37 -2.17
C CYS A 81 -4.21 -9.15 -1.92
N CYS A 82 -3.58 -8.32 -2.74
CA CYS A 82 -2.22 -7.83 -2.47
C CYS A 82 -2.28 -6.65 -1.49
N VAL A 83 -1.89 -6.87 -0.23
CA VAL A 83 -2.06 -5.90 0.86
C VAL A 83 -0.75 -5.64 1.62
N PRO A 84 -0.64 -4.51 2.36
CA PRO A 84 0.50 -4.26 3.24
C PRO A 84 0.65 -5.34 4.32
N ASP A 85 1.88 -5.83 4.47
CA ASP A 85 2.26 -6.82 5.50
C ASP A 85 3.04 -6.19 6.65
N LYS A 86 3.98 -5.29 6.31
CA LYS A 86 4.73 -4.47 7.27
C LYS A 86 4.65 -3.01 6.87
N MET A 87 4.52 -2.14 7.86
CA MET A 87 4.39 -0.70 7.67
C MET A 87 5.20 0.05 8.72
N SER A 88 5.72 1.21 8.35
CA SER A 88 6.42 2.13 9.25
C SER A 88 5.55 3.33 9.63
N PRO A 89 5.81 3.93 10.80
CA PRO A 89 5.14 5.15 11.23
C PRO A 89 5.70 6.40 10.54
N LEU A 90 4.97 7.51 10.63
CA LEU A 90 5.42 8.84 10.20
C LEU A 90 5.27 9.85 11.35
N GLY A 91 6.34 10.59 11.65
CA GLY A 91 6.28 11.76 12.52
C GLY A 91 5.73 12.97 11.76
N VAL A 92 4.66 13.56 12.26
CA VAL A 92 3.97 14.71 11.67
C VAL A 92 3.91 15.84 12.69
N LEU A 93 4.39 17.01 12.27
CA LEU A 93 4.28 18.27 12.97
C LEU A 93 3.09 19.04 12.38
N PHE A 94 2.10 19.39 13.20
CA PHE A 94 0.87 20.03 12.75
C PHE A 94 0.31 21.01 13.78
N LEU A 95 -0.63 21.86 13.35
CA LEU A 95 -1.43 22.72 14.22
C LEU A 95 -2.70 21.97 14.65
N ASP A 96 -2.93 21.87 15.95
CA ASP A 96 -4.20 21.34 16.48
C ASP A 96 -5.35 22.37 16.36
N GLU A 97 -6.56 21.99 16.80
CA GLU A 97 -7.75 22.85 16.76
C GLU A 97 -7.58 24.16 17.56
N ASN A 98 -6.70 24.17 18.56
CA ASN A 98 -6.39 25.34 19.38
C ASN A 98 -5.20 26.15 18.83
N ARG A 99 -4.69 25.80 17.65
CA ARG A 99 -3.48 26.36 17.01
C ARG A 99 -2.19 26.12 17.82
N ASN A 100 -2.14 25.07 18.63
CA ASN A 100 -0.89 24.62 19.24
C ASN A 100 -0.08 23.80 18.24
N VAL A 101 1.24 23.93 18.31
CA VAL A 101 2.17 23.11 17.52
C VAL A 101 2.33 21.74 18.20
N VAL A 102 1.92 20.68 17.51
CA VAL A 102 1.95 19.30 18.02
C VAL A 102 2.81 18.42 17.11
N LEU A 103 3.72 17.66 17.72
CA LEU A 103 4.44 16.57 17.05
C LEU A 103 3.79 15.24 17.43
N LYS A 104 3.33 14.48 16.44
CA LYS A 104 2.72 13.16 16.65
C LYS A 104 3.29 12.12 15.69
N VAL A 105 3.49 10.92 16.19
CA VAL A 105 3.90 9.77 15.38
C VAL A 105 2.65 8.96 15.02
N TYR A 106 2.28 8.95 13.73
CA TYR A 106 1.14 8.19 13.21
C TYR A 106 1.62 6.80 12.77
N PRO A 107 1.01 5.71 13.26
CA PRO A 107 1.37 4.36 12.86
C PRO A 107 0.88 4.04 11.44
N ASN A 108 1.48 3.03 10.81
CA ASN A 108 1.00 2.44 9.55
C ASN A 108 0.88 3.43 8.38
N MET A 109 1.84 4.34 8.24
CA MET A 109 1.77 5.42 7.25
C MET A 109 2.50 5.04 5.95
N SER A 110 3.61 4.31 6.02
CA SER A 110 4.40 3.92 4.84
C SER A 110 4.50 2.40 4.72
N VAL A 111 4.19 1.86 3.54
CA VAL A 111 4.30 0.42 3.29
C VAL A 111 5.77 0.03 3.18
N GLU A 112 6.19 -0.96 3.95
CA GLU A 112 7.53 -1.56 3.84
C GLU A 112 7.52 -2.79 2.94
N THR A 113 6.51 -3.65 3.11
CA THR A 113 6.40 -4.90 2.36
C THR A 113 4.93 -5.30 2.11
N CYS A 114 4.68 -6.08 1.07
CA CYS A 114 3.34 -6.57 0.70
C CYS A 114 3.22 -8.09 0.88
N ALA A 115 1.99 -8.59 0.99
CA ALA A 115 1.67 -10.02 1.00
C ALA A 115 0.31 -10.29 0.32
N CYS A 116 0.10 -11.53 -0.12
CA CYS A 116 -1.20 -12.01 -0.61
C CYS A 116 -2.02 -12.55 0.57
N ARG A 117 -3.20 -11.98 0.82
CA ARG A 117 -4.05 -12.34 1.96
C ARG A 117 -5.47 -12.70 1.54
#